data_AF-A0A2E4X414-F1
#
_entry.id   AF-A0A2E4X414-F1
#
_cell.length_a   1.000
_cell.length_b   1.000
_cell.length_c   1.000
_cell.angle_alpha   90.00
_cell.angle_beta   90.00
_cell.angle_gamma   90.00
#
_symmetry.space_group_name_H-M   'P 1'
#
loop_
_entity.id
_entity.type
_entity.pdbx_description
1 polymer ?
#
loop_
_entity_poly.entity_id
_entity_poly.type
_entity_poly.pdbx_seq_one_letter_code
_entity_poly.pdbx_strand_id
1 'polypeptide(L)'
;PMANGLTRIASRFLANPEEGEALLAKGGDFDAVGAEEAGLVTYALDDIDWEDEVPLEIEARASMSPDALTGMEANLRFCGPETIETKVYGRLSAWQNWIFQRPNAVGQTGALQSYGEPTTPKFNWTRT
;
A
#
# COMPACT_ATOMS: atom_id res chain seq x y z
N PRO A 1 -1.08 -15.19 7.52
CA PRO A 1 -1.90 -14.54 6.46
C PRO A 1 -1.69 -13.02 6.56
N MET A 2 -1.95 -12.28 5.48
CA MET A 2 -2.03 -10.82 5.52
C MET A 2 -3.30 -10.37 6.25
N ALA A 3 -3.45 -9.07 6.48
CA ALA A 3 -4.61 -8.51 7.18
C ALA A 3 -5.94 -8.79 6.48
N ASN A 4 -5.96 -8.96 5.14
CA ASN A 4 -7.15 -9.34 4.38
C ASN A 4 -7.51 -10.84 4.47
N GLY A 5 -6.80 -11.61 5.29
CA GLY A 5 -7.03 -13.05 5.47
C GLY A 5 -6.38 -13.94 4.40
N LEU A 6 -5.80 -13.36 3.35
CA LEU A 6 -5.15 -14.11 2.27
C LEU A 6 -3.66 -14.39 2.57
N THR A 7 -3.10 -15.46 2.01
CA THR A 7 -1.64 -15.57 1.87
C THR A 7 -1.17 -14.56 0.81
N ARG A 8 0.13 -14.23 0.78
CA ARG A 8 0.66 -13.32 -0.25
C ARG A 8 0.52 -13.89 -1.67
N ILE A 9 0.69 -15.20 -1.81
CA ILE A 9 0.47 -15.90 -3.09
C ILE A 9 -0.99 -15.83 -3.51
N ALA A 10 -1.94 -16.13 -2.60
CA ALA A 10 -3.36 -16.00 -2.92
C ALA A 10 -3.76 -14.57 -3.31
N SER A 11 -3.15 -13.56 -2.68
CA SER A 11 -3.39 -12.16 -3.05
C SER A 11 -2.74 -11.76 -4.38
N ARG A 12 -1.62 -12.38 -4.74
CA ARG A 12 -0.93 -12.14 -6.02
C ARG A 12 -1.73 -12.72 -7.19
N PHE A 13 -2.30 -13.90 -7.00
CA PHE A 13 -3.16 -14.59 -7.98
C PHE A 13 -4.65 -14.34 -7.72
N LEU A 14 -5.02 -13.17 -7.22
CA LEU A 14 -6.41 -12.88 -6.81
C LEU A 14 -7.41 -13.06 -7.97
N ALA A 15 -6.99 -12.76 -9.21
CA ALA A 15 -7.82 -12.91 -10.40
C ALA A 15 -7.94 -14.36 -10.88
N ASN A 16 -6.91 -15.19 -10.66
CA ASN A 16 -6.83 -16.60 -11.07
C ASN A 16 -6.34 -17.49 -9.91
N PRO A 17 -7.14 -17.68 -8.84
CA PRO A 17 -6.67 -18.39 -7.64
C PRO A 17 -6.18 -19.82 -7.92
N GLU A 18 -6.78 -20.50 -8.91
CA GLU A 18 -6.41 -21.84 -9.34
C GLU A 18 -4.97 -21.96 -9.84
N GLU A 19 -4.42 -20.92 -10.48
CA GLU A 19 -3.03 -20.89 -10.93
C GLU A 19 -2.08 -20.87 -9.73
N GLY A 20 -2.40 -20.04 -8.72
CA GLY A 20 -1.65 -19.98 -7.47
C GLY A 20 -1.69 -21.29 -6.68
N GLU A 21 -2.85 -21.95 -6.62
CA GLU A 21 -3.00 -23.27 -5.99
C GLU A 21 -2.21 -24.36 -6.73
N ALA A 22 -2.26 -24.37 -8.07
CA ALA A 22 -1.51 -25.31 -8.89
C ALA A 22 0.00 -25.15 -8.71
N LEU A 23 0.50 -23.91 -8.65
CA LEU A 23 1.91 -23.61 -8.40
C LEU A 23 2.36 -24.09 -7.01
N LEU A 24 1.55 -23.86 -5.98
CA LEU A 24 1.84 -24.35 -4.63
C LEU A 24 1.85 -25.88 -4.56
N ALA A 25 0.94 -26.55 -5.29
CA ALA A 25 0.87 -28.01 -5.35
C ALA A 25 2.03 -28.62 -6.15
N LYS A 26 2.46 -27.97 -7.25
CA LYS A 26 3.62 -28.39 -8.05
C LYS A 26 4.89 -28.40 -7.21
N GLY A 27 5.13 -27.34 -6.44
CA GLY A 27 6.34 -27.17 -5.64
C GLY A 27 7.63 -27.21 -6.47
N GLY A 28 8.77 -27.34 -5.77
CA GLY A 28 10.09 -27.42 -6.39
C GLY A 28 10.76 -26.06 -6.61
N ASP A 29 11.96 -26.13 -7.18
CA ASP A 29 12.79 -24.96 -7.48
C ASP A 29 12.42 -24.38 -8.85
N PHE A 30 12.55 -23.06 -8.96
CA PHE A 30 12.41 -22.32 -10.21
C PHE A 30 13.76 -21.71 -10.58
N ASP A 31 14.10 -21.77 -11.87
CA ASP A 31 15.07 -20.82 -12.42
C ASP A 31 14.41 -19.45 -12.62
N ALA A 32 15.20 -18.45 -13.00
CA ALA A 32 14.71 -17.08 -13.09
C ALA A 32 13.57 -16.93 -14.11
N VAL A 33 13.77 -17.49 -15.32
CA VAL A 33 12.77 -17.45 -16.41
C VAL A 33 11.50 -18.20 -16.01
N GLY A 34 11.62 -19.40 -15.45
CA GLY A 34 10.47 -20.17 -14.98
C GLY A 34 9.70 -19.48 -13.86
N ALA A 35 10.36 -18.70 -13.00
CA ALA A 35 9.70 -17.90 -11.97
C ALA A 35 8.93 -16.70 -12.57
N GLU A 36 9.44 -16.08 -13.64
CA GLU A 36 8.74 -15.01 -14.34
C GLU A 36 7.53 -15.55 -15.13
N GLU A 37 7.70 -16.64 -15.88
CA GLU A 37 6.60 -17.29 -16.62
C GLU A 37 5.50 -17.80 -15.68
N ALA A 38 5.87 -18.32 -14.51
CA ALA A 38 4.93 -18.68 -13.45
C ALA A 38 4.28 -17.47 -12.77
N GLY A 39 4.70 -16.26 -13.12
CA GLY A 39 4.21 -15.03 -12.52
C GLY A 39 4.52 -14.97 -11.04
N LEU A 40 5.65 -15.48 -10.54
CA LEU A 40 6.09 -15.38 -9.14
C LEU A 40 6.94 -14.13 -8.88
N VAL A 41 7.66 -13.66 -9.91
CA VAL A 41 8.43 -12.40 -9.90
C VAL A 41 7.85 -11.40 -10.89
N THR A 42 8.31 -10.15 -10.87
CA THR A 42 7.85 -9.13 -11.83
C THR A 42 8.62 -9.21 -13.15
N TYR A 43 9.95 -9.37 -13.08
CA TYR A 43 10.85 -9.54 -14.22
C TYR A 43 12.01 -10.46 -13.80
N ALA A 44 12.51 -11.28 -14.73
CA ALA A 44 13.77 -12.02 -14.60
C ALA A 44 14.81 -11.43 -15.57
N LEU A 45 15.49 -10.38 -15.11
CA LEU A 45 16.54 -9.71 -15.88
C LEU A 45 17.82 -10.55 -15.90
N ASP A 46 18.56 -10.49 -17.01
CA ASP A 46 19.90 -11.07 -17.10
C ASP A 46 20.94 -10.19 -16.38
N ASP A 47 22.19 -10.65 -16.36
CA ASP A 47 23.28 -9.95 -15.67
C ASP A 47 23.67 -8.61 -16.31
N ILE A 48 23.35 -8.43 -17.59
CA ILE A 48 23.64 -7.21 -18.34
C ILE A 48 22.54 -6.17 -18.05
N ASP A 49 21.27 -6.56 -18.19
CA ASP A 49 20.12 -5.66 -18.01
C ASP A 49 19.91 -5.28 -16.54
N TRP A 50 20.28 -6.17 -15.59
CA TRP A 50 20.11 -5.92 -14.16
C TRP A 50 20.81 -4.64 -13.68
N GLU A 51 22.03 -4.39 -14.18
CA GLU A 51 22.85 -3.24 -13.74
C GLU A 51 22.27 -1.90 -14.18
N ASP A 52 21.46 -1.87 -15.24
CA ASP A 52 20.86 -0.65 -15.78
C ASP A 52 19.39 -0.48 -15.35
N GLU A 53 18.57 -1.54 -15.45
CA GLU A 53 17.11 -1.46 -15.23
C GLU A 53 16.74 -1.32 -13.74
N VAL A 54 17.40 -2.06 -12.84
CA VAL A 54 17.05 -2.00 -11.40
C VAL A 54 17.34 -0.62 -10.80
N PRO A 55 18.52 0.00 -11.02
CA PRO A 55 18.76 1.37 -10.57
C PRO A 55 17.79 2.37 -11.18
N LEU A 56 17.45 2.24 -12.47
CA LEU A 56 16.49 3.11 -13.14
C LEU A 56 15.12 3.08 -12.46
N GLU A 57 14.61 1.89 -12.12
CA GLU A 57 13.33 1.73 -11.41
C GLU A 57 13.38 2.30 -9.97
N ILE A 58 14.52 2.17 -9.29
CA ILE A 58 14.74 2.78 -7.97
C ILE A 58 14.73 4.31 -8.08
N GLU A 59 15.41 4.87 -9.09
CA GLU A 59 15.42 6.31 -9.35
C GLU A 59 14.04 6.84 -9.73
N ALA A 60 13.32 6.12 -10.60
CA ALA A 60 11.94 6.41 -10.96
C ALA A 60 11.08 6.47 -9.69
N ARG A 61 11.21 5.48 -8.81
CA ARG A 61 10.51 5.44 -7.53
C ARG A 61 10.85 6.63 -6.61
N ALA A 62 12.12 7.01 -6.55
CA ALA A 62 12.57 8.16 -5.75
C ALA A 62 12.09 9.51 -6.32
N SER A 63 11.83 9.58 -7.63
CA SER A 63 11.37 10.81 -8.30
C SER A 63 9.87 11.10 -8.14
N MET A 64 9.08 10.11 -7.70
CA MET A 64 7.62 10.23 -7.59
C MET A 64 7.19 10.81 -6.24
N SER A 65 5.99 11.40 -6.20
CA SER A 65 5.41 11.91 -4.95
C SER A 65 5.25 10.77 -3.93
N PRO A 66 5.84 10.89 -2.72
CA PRO A 66 5.72 9.87 -1.70
C PRO A 66 4.27 9.67 -1.23
N ASP A 67 3.46 10.73 -1.25
CA ASP A 67 2.04 10.69 -0.87
C ASP A 67 1.25 9.83 -1.86
N ALA A 68 1.49 10.04 -3.17
CA ALA A 68 0.84 9.29 -4.23
C ALA A 68 1.23 7.80 -4.20
N LEU A 69 2.53 7.50 -4.02
CA LEU A 69 3.04 6.13 -3.93
C LEU A 69 2.44 5.38 -2.74
N THR A 70 2.36 6.03 -1.58
CA THR A 70 1.75 5.45 -0.37
C THR A 70 0.28 5.10 -0.62
N GLY A 71 -0.47 6.01 -1.25
CA GLY A 71 -1.86 5.76 -1.64
C GLY A 71 -2.01 4.61 -2.64
N MET A 72 -1.16 4.57 -3.66
CA MET A 72 -1.14 3.50 -4.67
C MET A 72 -0.88 2.14 -4.02
N GLU A 73 0.16 2.02 -3.19
CA GLU A 73 0.52 0.77 -2.52
C GLU A 73 -0.55 0.27 -1.56
N ALA A 74 -1.19 1.17 -0.82
CA ALA A 74 -2.28 0.81 0.09
C ALA A 74 -3.44 0.15 -0.66
N ASN A 75 -3.70 0.56 -1.91
CA ASN A 75 -4.75 -0.02 -2.74
C ASN A 75 -4.30 -1.30 -3.46
N LEU A 76 -3.08 -1.34 -4.01
CA LEU A 76 -2.59 -2.50 -4.77
C LEU A 76 -2.26 -3.70 -3.88
N ARG A 77 -1.74 -3.47 -2.67
CA ARG A 77 -1.31 -4.57 -1.77
C ARG A 77 -2.45 -5.19 -0.98
N PHE A 78 -3.49 -4.42 -0.65
CA PHE A 78 -4.65 -4.88 0.10
C PHE A 78 -5.88 -5.03 -0.80
N CYS A 79 -5.70 -5.75 -1.90
CA CYS A 79 -6.77 -6.08 -2.82
C CYS A 79 -7.70 -7.17 -2.26
N GLY A 80 -8.92 -7.23 -2.80
CA GLY A 80 -9.89 -8.28 -2.48
C GLY A 80 -10.63 -8.05 -1.15
N PRO A 81 -10.68 -9.04 -0.24
CA PRO A 81 -11.53 -8.98 0.95
C PRO A 81 -11.18 -7.85 1.95
N GLU A 82 -12.20 -7.24 2.55
CA GLU A 82 -12.03 -6.34 3.70
C GLU A 82 -12.34 -7.05 5.04
N THR A 83 -11.40 -6.96 5.98
CA THR A 83 -11.52 -7.45 7.36
C THR A 83 -11.64 -6.28 8.34
N ILE A 84 -11.72 -6.57 9.65
CA ILE A 84 -11.68 -5.51 10.67
C ILE A 84 -10.33 -4.78 10.57
N GLU A 85 -9.24 -5.52 10.43
CA GLU A 85 -7.88 -5.00 10.36
C GLU A 85 -7.69 -4.11 9.13
N THR A 86 -8.13 -4.55 7.94
CA THR A 86 -8.00 -3.70 6.74
C THR A 86 -8.92 -2.49 6.78
N LYS A 87 -10.07 -2.55 7.46
CA LYS A 87 -10.92 -1.38 7.70
C LYS A 87 -10.29 -0.39 8.67
N VAL A 88 -9.54 -0.87 9.66
CA VAL A 88 -8.75 -0.01 10.57
C VAL A 88 -7.66 0.70 9.76
N TYR A 89 -6.81 -0.05 9.04
CA TYR A 89 -5.68 0.55 8.30
C TYR A 89 -6.08 1.31 7.03
N GLY A 90 -7.19 0.95 6.41
CA GLY A 90 -7.76 1.63 5.25
C GLY A 90 -8.72 2.72 5.68
N ARG A 91 -10.00 2.36 5.81
CA ARG A 91 -11.10 3.33 6.04
C ARG A 91 -10.86 4.25 7.23
N LEU A 92 -10.57 3.72 8.42
CA LEU A 92 -10.43 4.54 9.61
C LEU A 92 -9.15 5.40 9.55
N SER A 93 -8.00 4.78 9.30
CA SER A 93 -6.71 5.47 9.28
C SER A 93 -6.60 6.48 8.14
N ALA A 94 -7.12 6.21 6.94
CA ALA A 94 -7.07 7.17 5.83
C ALA A 94 -7.88 8.45 6.13
N TRP A 95 -9.09 8.30 6.68
CA TRP A 95 -9.89 9.44 7.12
C TRP A 95 -9.21 10.19 8.27
N GLN A 96 -8.59 9.47 9.21
CA GLN A 96 -7.86 10.11 10.29
C GLN A 96 -6.64 10.88 9.80
N ASN A 97 -5.88 10.33 8.85
CA ASN A 97 -4.72 11.00 8.24
C ASN A 97 -5.16 12.30 7.54
N TRP A 98 -6.30 12.29 6.85
CA TRP A 98 -6.88 13.49 6.26
C TRP A 98 -7.28 14.54 7.30
N ILE A 99 -7.85 14.12 8.45
CA ILE A 99 -8.16 15.03 9.56
C ILE A 99 -6.88 15.63 10.15
N PHE A 100 -5.84 14.81 10.35
CA PHE A 100 -4.58 15.21 10.99
C PHE A 100 -3.74 16.19 10.18
N GLN A 101 -4.00 16.36 8.89
CA GLN A 101 -3.30 17.34 8.07
C GLN A 101 -4.04 18.68 7.98
N ARG A 102 -5.22 18.82 8.61
CA ARG A 102 -6.09 19.99 8.44
C ARG A 102 -6.07 20.97 9.62
N PRO A 103 -6.23 22.28 9.37
CA PRO A 103 -6.14 23.32 10.39
C PRO A 103 -7.13 23.17 11.56
N ASN A 104 -8.33 22.63 11.32
CA ASN A 104 -9.31 22.43 12.39
C ASN A 104 -8.79 21.51 13.51
N ALA A 105 -7.95 20.51 13.18
CA ALA A 105 -7.37 19.60 14.16
C ALA A 105 -6.04 20.12 14.70
N VAL A 106 -5.07 20.39 13.82
CA VAL A 106 -3.65 20.61 14.19
C VAL A 106 -3.17 22.05 14.07
N GLY A 107 -4.01 22.96 13.56
CA GLY A 107 -3.63 24.37 13.37
C GLY A 107 -3.39 25.11 14.69
N GLN A 108 -2.76 26.28 14.63
CA GLN A 108 -2.43 27.10 15.81
C GLN A 108 -3.63 27.46 16.69
N THR A 109 -4.83 27.55 16.11
CA THR A 109 -6.10 27.77 16.82
C THR A 109 -7.07 26.58 16.66
N GLY A 110 -6.52 25.41 16.31
CA GLY A 110 -7.25 24.17 16.13
C GLY A 110 -7.49 23.42 17.43
N ALA A 111 -8.29 22.36 17.36
CA ALA A 111 -8.79 21.63 18.53
C ALA A 111 -7.67 21.10 19.45
N LEU A 112 -6.58 20.55 18.89
CA LEU A 112 -5.51 19.97 19.71
C LEU A 112 -4.70 21.04 20.46
N GLN A 113 -4.45 22.20 19.84
CA GLN A 113 -3.66 23.27 20.45
C GLN A 113 -4.42 24.05 21.52
N SER A 114 -5.76 24.14 21.40
CA SER A 114 -6.60 24.80 22.40
C SER A 114 -6.92 23.92 23.62
N TYR A 115 -6.54 22.64 23.61
CA TYR A 115 -6.82 21.75 24.74
C TYR A 115 -6.03 22.17 25.98
N GLY A 116 -6.74 22.53 27.05
CA GLY A 116 -6.14 22.99 28.31
C GLY A 116 -5.88 24.51 28.37
N GLU A 117 -6.08 25.22 27.27
CA GLU A 117 -5.95 26.68 27.19
C GLU A 117 -7.31 27.37 27.45
N PRO A 118 -7.34 28.63 27.90
CA PRO A 118 -8.58 29.39 28.11
C PRO A 118 -9.20 29.90 26.79
N THR A 119 -8.82 29.31 25.65
CA THR A 119 -9.21 29.76 24.31
C THR A 119 -10.11 28.73 23.62
N THR A 120 -11.09 29.20 22.87
CA THR A 120 -11.98 28.34 22.08
C THR A 120 -11.37 28.05 20.70
N PRO A 121 -11.36 26.79 20.23
CA PRO A 121 -10.92 26.47 18.88
C PRO A 121 -11.69 27.24 17.80
N LYS A 122 -11.01 27.58 16.69
CA LYS A 122 -11.63 28.19 15.51
C LYS A 122 -11.73 27.16 14.39
N PHE A 123 -12.95 26.87 13.96
CA PHE A 123 -13.21 25.89 12.91
C PHE A 123 -13.69 26.55 11.60
N ASN A 124 -13.20 26.02 10.48
CA ASN A 124 -13.88 26.16 9.20
C ASN A 124 -15.03 25.16 9.15
N TRP A 125 -16.25 25.68 9.01
CA TRP A 125 -17.50 24.90 9.01
C TRP A 125 -17.91 24.38 7.62
N THR A 126 -17.22 24.80 6.56
CA THR A 126 -17.46 24.30 5.20
C THR A 126 -17.12 22.81 5.13
N ARG A 127 -18.06 22.00 4.63
CA ARG A 127 -17.89 20.56 4.41
C ARG A 127 -17.08 20.29 3.14
N THR A 128 -16.46 19.12 3.08
CA THR A 128 -15.66 18.58 1.95
C THR A 128 -16.14 17.20 1.62
#